data_AF-A0A242MN23-F1
#
_entry.id   AF-A0A242MN23-F1
#
_cell.length_a   1.000
_cell.length_b   1.000
_cell.length_c   1.000
_cell.angle_alpha   90.00
_cell.angle_beta   90.00
_cell.angle_gamma   90.00
#
_symmetry.space_group_name_H-M   'P 1'
#
loop_
_entity.id
_entity.type
_entity.pdbx_description
1 polymer ?
#
loop_
_entity_poly.entity_id
_entity_poly.type
_entity_poly.pdbx_seq_one_letter_code
_entity_poly.pdbx_strand_id
1 'polypeptide(L)'
;MSNKPKIIMPTDEEDAAINRGIAADPDTYEVPGEDFTKMKRLGARGRPRVETPKVQLTVRYDADIVDKFKATGDGWQTRMNDALRDWLQTHRLA
;
A
#
# COMPACT_ATOMS: atom_id res chain seq x y z
N MET A 1 -11.31 -14.73 -7.96
CA MET A 1 -10.69 -15.99 -7.49
C MET A 1 -9.21 -15.72 -7.30
N SER A 2 -8.74 -15.66 -6.05
CA SER A 2 -7.31 -15.38 -5.78
C SER A 2 -6.51 -16.67 -6.04
N ASN A 3 -5.79 -16.72 -7.16
CA ASN A 3 -4.91 -17.84 -7.46
C ASN A 3 -3.65 -17.69 -6.61
N LYS A 4 -3.63 -18.33 -5.43
CA LYS A 4 -2.41 -18.36 -4.61
C LYS A 4 -1.39 -19.25 -5.33
N PRO A 5 -0.20 -18.74 -5.67
CA PRO A 5 0.84 -19.58 -6.23
C PRO A 5 1.16 -20.72 -5.27
N LYS A 6 1.25 -21.95 -5.79
CA LYS A 6 1.65 -23.12 -5.00
C LYS A 6 3.14 -23.00 -4.68
N ILE A 7 3.46 -22.68 -3.43
CA ILE A 7 4.85 -22.65 -2.97
C ILE A 7 5.29 -24.09 -2.70
N ILE A 8 6.37 -24.52 -3.36
CA ILE A 8 7.00 -25.82 -3.12
C ILE A 8 8.15 -25.55 -2.16
N MET A 9 8.07 -26.12 -0.96
CA MET A 9 9.15 -26.04 0.02
C MET A 9 10.13 -27.21 -0.22
N PRO A 10 11.44 -26.98 -0.13
CA PRO A 10 12.42 -28.07 -0.14
C PRO A 10 12.15 -29.08 0.96
N THR A 11 12.51 -30.33 0.70
CA THR A 11 12.62 -31.39 1.70
C THR A 11 13.92 -31.27 2.49
N ASP A 12 14.03 -31.93 3.64
CA ASP A 12 15.24 -31.92 4.47
C ASP A 12 16.49 -32.40 3.72
N GLU A 13 16.33 -33.37 2.81
CA GLU A 13 17.43 -33.88 1.97
C GLU A 13 17.89 -32.84 0.94
N GLU A 14 16.94 -32.11 0.35
CA GLU A 14 17.21 -31.02 -0.59
C GLU A 14 17.86 -29.82 0.12
N ASP A 15 17.39 -29.45 1.31
CA ASP A 15 18.00 -28.40 2.13
C ASP A 15 19.44 -28.77 2.51
N ALA A 16 19.70 -30.03 2.88
CA ALA A 16 21.05 -30.50 3.15
C ALA A 16 21.96 -30.42 1.90
N ALA A 17 21.43 -30.71 0.71
CA ALA A 17 22.17 -30.57 -0.53
C ALA A 17 22.48 -29.11 -0.87
N ILE A 18 21.52 -28.19 -0.65
CA ILE A 18 21.69 -26.75 -0.83
C ILE A 18 22.78 -26.22 0.12
N ASN A 19 22.72 -26.57 1.40
CA ASN A 19 23.69 -26.13 2.41
C ASN A 19 25.11 -26.63 2.10
N ARG A 20 25.26 -27.86 1.58
CA ARG A 20 26.57 -28.35 1.12
C ARG A 20 27.11 -27.53 -0.06
N GLY A 21 26.25 -27.14 -0.99
CA GLY A 21 26.63 -26.30 -2.13
C GLY A 21 27.11 -24.93 -1.70
N ILE A 22 26.37 -24.28 -0.80
CA ILE A 22 26.73 -23.00 -0.17
C ILE A 22 28.09 -23.11 0.53
N ALA A 23 28.31 -24.14 1.35
CA ALA A 23 29.56 -24.31 2.09
C ALA A 23 30.78 -24.64 1.20
N ALA A 24 30.56 -25.22 0.02
CA ALA A 24 31.61 -25.55 -0.93
C ALA A 24 32.03 -24.37 -1.82
N ASP A 25 31.23 -23.30 -1.86
CA ASP A 25 31.47 -22.11 -2.66
C ASP A 25 32.17 -21.01 -1.81
N PRO A 26 33.47 -20.74 -2.03
CA PRO A 26 34.21 -19.74 -1.28
C PRO A 26 33.76 -18.30 -1.56
N ASP A 27 33.03 -18.06 -2.66
CA ASP A 27 32.51 -16.73 -3.02
C ASP A 27 31.10 -16.49 -2.45
N THR A 28 30.47 -17.51 -1.85
CA THR A 28 29.15 -17.36 -1.27
C THR A 28 29.21 -16.57 0.04
N TYR A 29 28.58 -15.38 0.04
CA TYR A 29 28.42 -14.56 1.23
C TYR A 29 27.13 -14.94 1.98
N GLU A 30 27.28 -15.64 3.10
CA GLU A 30 26.20 -15.86 4.06
C GLU A 30 26.11 -14.68 5.02
N VAL A 31 24.93 -14.05 5.09
CA VAL A 31 24.69 -12.95 6.02
C VAL A 31 24.70 -13.50 7.46
N PRO A 32 25.63 -13.06 8.33
CA PRO A 32 25.63 -13.51 9.72
C PRO A 32 24.33 -13.10 10.43
N GLY A 33 23.84 -13.94 11.35
CA GLY A 33 22.56 -13.70 12.04
C GLY A 33 22.48 -12.33 12.70
N GLU A 34 23.57 -11.84 13.29
CA GLU A 34 23.63 -10.50 13.86
C GLU A 34 23.43 -9.39 12.82
N ASP A 35 24.01 -9.52 11.65
CA ASP A 35 23.87 -8.53 10.58
C ASP A 35 22.51 -8.63 9.92
N PHE A 36 21.92 -9.83 9.84
CA PHE A 36 20.54 -10.02 9.40
C PHE A 36 19.55 -9.25 10.28
N THR A 37 19.78 -9.20 11.61
CA THR A 37 18.92 -8.40 12.51
C THR A 37 19.03 -6.88 12.28
N LYS A 38 20.20 -6.40 11.82
CA LYS A 38 20.45 -4.99 11.52
C LYS A 38 19.93 -4.58 10.14
N MET A 39 19.62 -5.54 9.26
CA MET A 39 19.09 -5.25 7.94
C MET A 39 17.69 -4.65 8.03
N LYS A 40 17.57 -3.38 7.64
CA LYS A 40 16.29 -2.70 7.54
C LYS A 40 15.48 -3.32 6.41
N ARG A 41 14.26 -3.81 6.71
CA ARG A 41 13.33 -4.29 5.68
C ARG A 41 13.13 -3.19 4.63
N LEU A 42 13.44 -3.49 3.37
CA LEU A 42 13.14 -2.67 2.18
C LEU A 42 11.62 -2.65 1.91
N GLY A 43 10.84 -2.22 2.89
CA GLY A 43 9.41 -2.48 2.98
C GLY A 43 8.66 -1.64 4.02
N ALA A 44 9.31 -0.69 4.71
CA ALA A 44 8.61 0.51 5.21
C ALA A 44 8.15 1.40 4.03
N ARG A 45 7.75 0.78 2.92
CA ARG A 45 7.33 1.37 1.66
C ARG A 45 5.87 1.76 1.81
N GLY A 46 5.65 3.05 2.04
CA GLY A 46 4.34 3.68 2.02
C GLY A 46 4.50 5.18 2.18
N ARG A 47 3.57 5.95 1.62
CA ARG A 47 3.41 7.36 2.00
C ARG A 47 3.29 7.42 3.54
N PRO A 48 3.96 8.36 4.22
CA PRO A 48 3.77 8.56 5.65
C PRO A 48 2.29 8.57 6.01
N ARG A 49 1.94 7.92 7.13
CA ARG A 49 0.56 7.88 7.58
C ARG A 49 0.08 9.31 7.83
N VAL A 50 -1.00 9.70 7.17
CA VAL A 50 -1.65 11.00 7.39
C VAL A 50 -2.42 10.92 8.72
N GLU A 51 -2.28 11.93 9.57
CA GLU A 51 -2.95 11.97 10.89
C GLU A 51 -4.47 11.95 10.76
N THR A 52 -5.01 12.72 9.81
CA THR A 52 -6.45 12.81 9.52
C THR A 52 -6.73 12.39 8.07
N PRO A 53 -6.90 11.09 7.79
CA PRO A 53 -7.20 10.61 6.45
C PRO A 53 -8.62 11.02 6.02
N LYS A 54 -8.85 11.09 4.71
CA LYS A 54 -10.21 11.23 4.15
C LYS A 54 -11.03 9.98 4.52
N VAL A 55 -12.27 10.18 4.93
CA VAL A 55 -13.21 9.08 5.21
C VAL A 55 -13.89 8.66 3.91
N GLN A 56 -13.81 7.38 3.55
CA GLN A 56 -14.55 6.84 2.42
C GLN A 56 -15.98 6.53 2.86
N LEU A 57 -16.96 7.14 2.20
CA LEU A 57 -18.39 6.93 2.44
C LEU A 57 -19.08 6.51 1.15
N THR A 58 -20.13 5.70 1.28
CA THR A 58 -21.05 5.41 0.17
C THR A 58 -22.22 6.38 0.23
N VAL A 59 -22.18 7.44 -0.59
CA VAL A 59 -23.21 8.48 -0.64
C VAL A 59 -23.79 8.54 -2.05
N ARG A 60 -25.11 8.82 -2.15
CA ARG A 60 -25.77 9.12 -3.42
C ARG A 60 -25.89 10.63 -3.57
N TYR A 61 -25.45 11.14 -4.70
CA TYR A 61 -25.61 12.53 -5.12
C TYR A 61 -26.54 12.59 -6.33
N ASP A 62 -27.19 13.73 -6.55
CA ASP A 62 -27.94 13.96 -7.78
C ASP A 62 -26.99 13.92 -8.99
N ALA A 63 -27.48 13.32 -10.09
CA ALA A 63 -26.65 13.06 -11.27
C ALA A 63 -26.13 14.36 -11.90
N ASP A 64 -26.96 15.39 -11.97
CA ASP A 64 -26.60 16.68 -12.57
C ASP A 64 -25.47 17.38 -11.80
N ILE A 65 -25.44 17.26 -10.47
CA ILE A 65 -24.36 17.78 -9.62
C ILE A 65 -23.05 17.07 -9.97
N VAL A 66 -23.08 15.73 -10.00
CA VAL A 66 -21.88 14.93 -10.32
C VAL A 66 -21.36 15.24 -11.72
N ASP A 67 -22.26 15.38 -12.70
CA ASP A 67 -21.89 15.66 -14.08
C ASP A 67 -21.27 17.06 -14.23
N LYS A 68 -21.83 18.07 -13.57
CA LYS A 68 -21.26 19.43 -13.53
C LYS A 68 -19.84 19.43 -12.96
N PHE A 69 -19.61 18.73 -11.86
CA PHE A 69 -18.25 18.63 -11.30
C PHE A 69 -17.34 17.81 -12.23
N LYS A 70 -17.75 16.66 -12.76
CA LYS A 70 -16.94 15.88 -13.70
C LYS A 70 -16.52 16.67 -14.93
N ALA A 71 -17.39 17.54 -15.46
CA ALA A 71 -17.09 18.39 -16.60
C ALA A 71 -15.92 19.37 -16.33
N THR A 72 -15.59 19.64 -15.06
CA THR A 72 -14.41 20.44 -14.69
C THR A 72 -13.07 19.71 -14.88
N GLY A 73 -13.09 18.42 -15.26
CA GLY A 73 -11.91 17.63 -15.55
C GLY A 73 -11.23 17.03 -14.32
N ASP A 74 -9.92 16.80 -14.42
CA ASP A 74 -9.14 16.16 -13.36
C ASP A 74 -9.24 16.93 -12.03
N GLY A 75 -9.34 16.18 -10.93
CA GLY A 75 -9.51 16.76 -9.60
C GLY A 75 -10.93 17.21 -9.26
N TRP A 76 -11.95 16.84 -10.05
CA TRP A 76 -13.33 17.24 -9.78
C TRP A 76 -13.84 16.82 -8.39
N GLN A 77 -13.42 15.66 -7.88
CA GLN A 77 -13.76 15.21 -6.52
C GLN A 77 -13.14 16.11 -5.44
N THR A 78 -11.92 16.62 -5.68
CA THR A 78 -11.28 17.58 -4.78
C THR A 78 -12.06 18.89 -4.79
N ARG A 79 -12.42 19.41 -5.96
CA ARG A 79 -13.27 20.62 -6.08
C ARG A 79 -14.62 20.46 -5.41
N MET A 80 -15.26 19.30 -5.54
CA MET A 80 -16.51 18.99 -4.86
C MET A 80 -16.33 19.00 -3.33
N ASN A 81 -15.26 18.41 -2.82
CA ASN A 81 -14.92 18.46 -1.40
C ASN A 81 -14.66 19.89 -0.89
N ASP A 82 -13.98 20.71 -1.68
CA ASP A 82 -13.69 22.10 -1.32
C ASP A 82 -14.96 22.95 -1.32
N ALA A 83 -15.89 22.72 -2.24
CA ALA A 83 -17.21 23.33 -2.22
C ALA A 83 -18.01 22.96 -0.96
N LEU A 84 -17.94 21.71 -0.51
CA LEU A 84 -18.57 21.30 0.76
C LEU A 84 -17.90 21.98 1.97
N ARG A 85 -16.58 22.18 1.93
CA ARG A 85 -15.84 22.90 2.98
C ARG A 85 -16.23 24.38 3.03
N ASP A 86 -16.36 25.03 1.87
CA ASP A 86 -16.81 26.42 1.77
C ASP A 86 -18.25 26.59 2.24
N TRP A 87 -19.13 25.67 1.85
CA TRP A 87 -20.52 25.64 2.32
C TRP A 87 -20.60 25.58 3.85
N LEU A 88 -19.78 24.74 4.51
CA LEU A 88 -19.72 24.65 5.98
C LEU A 88 -19.18 25.91 6.67
N GLN A 89 -18.39 26.75 5.99
CA GLN A 89 -17.91 28.02 6.54
C GLN A 89 -18.99 29.10 6.50
N THR A 90 -19.78 29.09 5.42
CA THR A 90 -20.82 30.09 5.14
C THR A 90 -22.17 29.73 5.76
N HIS A 91 -22.42 28.45 6.00
CA HIS A 91 -23.67 27.94 6.55
C HIS A 91 -23.37 27.26 7.89
N ARG A 92 -23.69 27.96 8.98
CA ARG A 92 -23.64 27.38 10.32
C ARG A 92 -24.68 26.27 10.41
N LEU A 93 -24.23 25.04 10.66
CA LEU A 93 -25.10 23.97 11.09
C LEU A 93 -25.66 24.37 12.46
N ALA A 94 -26.99 24.42 12.56
CA ALA A 94 -27.70 24.71 13.81
C ALA A 94 -27.49 23.59 14.83
#